data_AF-A0A0G1VTP1-F1
#
_entry.id   AF-A0A0G1VTP1-F1
#
_cell.length_a   1.000
_cell.length_b   1.000
_cell.length_c   1.000
_cell.angle_alpha   90.00
_cell.angle_beta   90.00
_cell.angle_gamma   90.00
#
_symmetry.space_group_name_H-M   'P 1'
#
loop_
_entity.id
_entity.type
_entity.pdbx_description
1 polymer ?
#
loop_
_entity_poly.entity_id
_entity_poly.type
_entity_poly.pdbx_seq_one_letter_code
_entity_poly.pdbx_strand_id
1 'polypeptide(L)'
;TGVPIDYFVGIDFVGLQRVVGEELHGIEITISETLDDPWYPIRGKELETCGMTDEEVAEVSRRLSGFELEKQFPCRYEHIYFAAGTQHMEGGDVLAFVRSRHGSGAGDFSRSKRQHEVLQAVVEKLLKLNAFSDATGFFTALTHTITTDISADVVAQLAPQTLTATQFPRKTVILSTENVLTTSKSATGQFILLPKTGAGDWQSTQDFVAQAN
;
A
#
# COMPACT_ATOMS: atom_id res chain seq x y z
N THR A 1 -4.65 17.90 5.19
CA THR A 1 -4.01 18.38 3.95
C THR A 1 -4.56 19.71 3.50
N GLY A 2 -5.85 20.03 3.73
CA GLY A 2 -6.43 21.31 3.30
C GLY A 2 -6.73 21.40 1.80
N VAL A 3 -6.38 20.34 1.06
CA VAL A 3 -6.67 20.17 -0.37
C VAL A 3 -8.03 19.47 -0.49
N PRO A 4 -8.97 20.00 -1.29
CA PRO A 4 -10.24 19.32 -1.54
C PRO A 4 -10.00 18.00 -2.28
N ILE A 5 -10.80 16.99 -1.97
CA ILE A 5 -10.79 15.72 -2.67
C ILE A 5 -12.00 15.74 -3.61
N ASP A 6 -11.74 15.86 -4.91
CA ASP A 6 -12.80 15.92 -5.92
C ASP A 6 -13.37 14.53 -6.24
N TYR A 7 -12.53 13.49 -6.17
CA TYR A 7 -12.87 12.11 -6.50
C TYR A 7 -12.11 11.11 -5.62
N PHE A 8 -12.63 9.89 -5.51
CA PHE A 8 -11.96 8.80 -4.81
C PHE A 8 -11.87 7.52 -5.64
N VAL A 9 -10.86 6.70 -5.36
CA VAL A 9 -10.77 5.30 -5.81
C VAL A 9 -10.43 4.45 -4.59
N GLY A 10 -11.25 3.44 -4.34
CA GLY A 10 -11.05 2.40 -3.34
C GLY A 10 -10.85 1.05 -4.00
N ILE A 11 -9.93 0.25 -3.47
CA ILE A 11 -9.62 -1.09 -3.98
C ILE A 11 -9.29 -2.00 -2.81
N ASP A 12 -9.83 -3.22 -2.80
CA ASP A 12 -9.49 -4.23 -1.81
C ASP A 12 -8.35 -5.14 -2.29
N PHE A 13 -7.98 -6.15 -1.49
CA PHE A 13 -6.90 -7.05 -1.87
C PHE A 13 -7.21 -7.89 -3.10
N VAL A 14 -8.44 -8.37 -3.24
CA VAL A 14 -8.85 -9.17 -4.41
C VAL A 14 -8.82 -8.29 -5.66
N GLY A 15 -9.33 -7.08 -5.53
CA GLY A 15 -9.35 -6.11 -6.61
C GLY A 15 -7.96 -5.71 -7.06
N LEU A 16 -7.02 -5.46 -6.12
CA LEU A 16 -5.64 -5.13 -6.45
C LEU A 16 -4.97 -6.27 -7.24
N GLN A 17 -5.15 -7.52 -6.79
CA GLN A 17 -4.60 -8.68 -7.48
C GLN A 17 -5.18 -8.82 -8.90
N ARG A 18 -6.49 -8.62 -9.07
CA ARG A 18 -7.17 -8.70 -10.37
C ARG A 18 -6.75 -7.59 -11.30
N VAL A 19 -6.75 -6.33 -10.85
CA VAL A 19 -6.32 -5.20 -11.68
C VAL A 19 -4.89 -5.43 -12.16
N VAL A 20 -3.97 -5.79 -11.27
CA VAL A 20 -2.57 -6.00 -11.67
C VAL A 20 -2.41 -7.24 -12.54
N GLY A 21 -2.94 -8.39 -12.15
CA GLY A 21 -2.68 -9.66 -12.83
C GLY A 21 -3.54 -9.90 -14.08
N GLU A 22 -4.82 -9.53 -14.04
CA GLU A 22 -5.78 -9.82 -15.11
C GLU A 22 -5.93 -8.66 -16.08
N GLU A 23 -6.08 -7.41 -15.60
CA GLU A 23 -6.33 -6.25 -16.46
C GLU A 23 -5.04 -5.63 -17.00
N LEU A 24 -4.00 -5.55 -16.16
CA LEU A 24 -2.72 -4.95 -16.52
C LEU A 24 -1.67 -5.97 -16.99
N HIS A 25 -1.89 -7.27 -16.74
CA HIS A 25 -0.94 -8.35 -17.02
C HIS A 25 0.46 -8.05 -16.42
N GLY A 26 0.46 -7.76 -15.13
CA GLY A 26 1.62 -7.38 -14.34
C GLY A 26 2.06 -5.92 -14.53
N ILE A 27 2.94 -5.48 -13.65
CA ILE A 27 3.52 -4.13 -13.66
C ILE A 27 5.05 -4.19 -13.54
N GLU A 28 5.71 -3.23 -14.18
CA GLU A 28 7.13 -2.95 -13.97
C GLU A 28 7.24 -1.91 -12.85
N ILE A 29 7.89 -2.27 -11.74
CA ILE A 29 8.07 -1.43 -10.56
C ILE A 29 9.55 -1.23 -10.27
N THR A 30 9.94 -0.03 -9.85
CA THR A 30 11.29 0.23 -9.34
C THR A 30 11.26 0.25 -7.81
N ILE A 31 11.78 -0.81 -7.21
CA ILE A 31 11.86 -0.98 -5.76
C ILE A 31 13.04 -0.17 -5.25
N SER A 32 12.80 0.80 -4.36
CA SER A 32 13.88 1.66 -3.87
C SER A 32 14.73 1.06 -2.75
N GLU A 33 14.20 0.06 -2.03
CA GLU A 33 14.87 -0.62 -0.92
C GLU A 33 14.50 -2.11 -0.93
N THR A 34 15.50 -2.98 -0.76
CA THR A 34 15.28 -4.42 -0.70
C THR A 34 14.31 -4.76 0.43
N LEU A 35 13.29 -5.54 0.12
CA LEU A 35 12.38 -6.14 1.09
C LEU A 35 12.82 -7.58 1.37
N ASP A 36 13.06 -7.90 2.63
CA ASP A 36 13.44 -9.24 3.09
C ASP A 36 12.60 -9.60 4.34
N ASP A 37 11.46 -10.26 4.14
CA ASP A 37 10.49 -10.55 5.20
C ASP A 37 10.35 -12.08 5.45
N PRO A 38 11.00 -12.63 6.49
CA PRO A 38 10.88 -14.05 6.84
C PRO A 38 9.58 -14.40 7.58
N TRP A 39 8.74 -13.41 7.89
CA TRP A 39 7.50 -13.56 8.67
C TRP A 39 6.27 -13.10 7.88
N TYR A 40 6.23 -13.38 6.56
CA TYR A 40 5.05 -13.07 5.76
C TYR A 40 3.95 -14.11 6.00
N PRO A 41 2.71 -13.73 6.41
CA PRO A 41 1.68 -14.70 6.74
C PRO A 41 1.19 -15.50 5.53
N ILE A 42 1.19 -16.83 5.66
CA ILE A 42 0.60 -17.73 4.66
C ILE A 42 -0.91 -17.75 4.86
N ARG A 43 -1.64 -17.38 3.80
CA ARG A 43 -3.11 -17.39 3.79
C ARG A 43 -3.65 -18.78 4.12
N GLY A 44 -4.60 -18.85 5.05
CA GLY A 44 -5.26 -20.09 5.47
C GLY A 44 -4.50 -20.88 6.54
N LYS A 45 -3.30 -20.46 6.92
CA LYS A 45 -2.50 -21.09 7.99
C LYS A 45 -2.53 -20.31 9.30
N GLU A 46 -3.37 -19.29 9.43
CA GLU A 46 -3.35 -18.33 10.54
C GLU A 46 -3.58 -18.99 11.91
N LEU A 47 -4.21 -20.17 11.94
CA LEU A 47 -4.55 -20.93 13.14
C LEU A 47 -3.74 -22.22 13.32
N GLU A 48 -2.79 -22.52 12.43
CA GLU A 48 -1.99 -23.75 12.50
C GLU A 48 -1.20 -23.82 13.82
N THR A 49 -1.22 -24.94 14.52
CA THR A 49 -0.50 -25.09 15.80
C THR A 49 0.98 -25.40 15.62
N CYS A 50 1.41 -25.61 14.37
CA CYS A 50 2.79 -26.00 14.04
C CYS A 50 3.25 -27.28 14.76
N GLY A 51 2.33 -28.20 15.02
CA GLY A 51 2.60 -29.47 15.69
C GLY A 51 2.50 -29.41 17.22
N MET A 52 2.20 -28.25 17.81
CA MET A 52 1.93 -28.12 19.25
C MET A 52 0.56 -28.69 19.63
N THR A 53 0.44 -29.19 20.87
CA THR A 53 -0.85 -29.56 21.46
C THR A 53 -1.61 -28.33 21.95
N ASP A 54 -2.92 -28.49 22.20
CA ASP A 54 -3.76 -27.40 22.72
C ASP A 54 -3.26 -26.88 24.08
N GLU A 55 -2.73 -27.75 24.94
CA GLU A 55 -2.14 -27.36 26.23
C GLU A 55 -0.88 -26.51 26.07
N GLU A 56 0.01 -26.89 25.14
CA GLU A 56 1.23 -26.15 24.83
C GLU A 56 0.89 -24.77 24.25
N VAL A 57 -0.07 -24.70 23.32
CA VAL A 57 -0.57 -23.44 22.76
C VAL A 57 -1.13 -22.54 23.87
N ALA A 58 -1.90 -23.11 24.81
CA ALA A 58 -2.47 -22.38 25.93
C ALA A 58 -1.42 -21.88 26.93
N GLU A 59 -0.34 -22.63 27.16
CA GLU A 59 0.77 -22.18 27.99
C GLU A 59 1.53 -21.01 27.36
N VAL A 60 1.89 -21.14 26.09
CA VAL A 60 2.64 -20.10 25.37
C VAL A 60 1.81 -18.82 25.25
N SER A 61 0.51 -18.94 24.95
CA SER A 61 -0.41 -17.79 24.84
C SER A 61 -0.66 -17.07 26.17
N ARG A 62 -0.45 -17.73 27.31
CA ARG A 62 -0.48 -17.08 28.63
C ARG A 62 0.79 -16.28 28.93
N ARG A 63 1.92 -16.69 28.36
CA ARG A 63 3.25 -16.12 28.65
C ARG A 63 3.65 -15.03 27.67
N LEU A 64 3.29 -15.17 26.40
CA LEU A 64 3.71 -14.30 25.32
C LEU A 64 2.51 -13.60 24.69
N SER A 65 2.75 -12.45 24.06
CA SER A 65 1.72 -11.73 23.31
C SER A 65 2.34 -11.00 22.11
N GLY A 66 1.49 -10.59 21.17
CA GLY A 66 1.91 -9.92 19.94
C GLY A 66 2.91 -10.75 19.13
N PHE A 67 3.91 -10.08 18.56
CA PHE A 67 4.86 -10.73 17.65
C PHE A 67 5.72 -11.82 18.32
N GLU A 68 5.98 -11.72 19.63
CA GLU A 68 6.74 -12.75 20.35
C GLU A 68 5.95 -14.06 20.48
N LEU A 69 4.63 -13.98 20.60
CA LEU A 69 3.74 -15.14 20.54
C LEU A 69 3.68 -15.70 19.10
N GLU A 70 3.55 -14.81 18.11
CA GLU A 70 3.48 -15.19 16.70
C GLU A 70 4.72 -15.98 16.23
N LYS A 71 5.92 -15.61 16.70
CA LYS A 71 7.17 -16.33 16.41
C LYS A 71 7.19 -17.79 16.86
N GLN A 72 6.32 -18.18 17.80
CA GLN A 72 6.22 -19.56 18.25
C GLN A 72 5.49 -20.46 17.23
N PHE A 73 4.87 -19.87 16.20
CA PHE A 73 4.14 -20.57 15.15
C PHE A 73 4.76 -20.31 13.76
N PRO A 74 6.03 -20.70 13.51
CA PRO A 74 6.73 -20.39 12.27
C PRO A 74 6.07 -21.01 11.02
N CYS A 75 5.35 -22.12 11.18
CA CYS A 75 4.64 -22.77 10.06
C CYS A 75 3.51 -21.92 9.44
N ARG A 76 3.12 -20.83 10.10
CA ARG A 76 2.12 -19.85 9.62
C ARG A 76 2.73 -18.84 8.64
N TYR A 77 4.05 -18.86 8.47
CA TYR A 77 4.78 -17.83 7.75
C TYR A 77 5.65 -18.41 6.64
N GLU A 78 5.89 -17.58 5.63
CA GLU A 78 6.84 -17.82 4.55
C GLU A 78 7.83 -16.66 4.44
N HIS A 79 8.92 -16.91 3.71
CA HIS A 79 9.92 -15.90 3.41
C HIS A 79 9.64 -15.30 2.04
N ILE A 80 9.42 -13.99 2.00
CA ILE A 80 9.34 -13.22 0.76
C ILE A 80 10.55 -12.29 0.64
N TYR A 81 11.05 -12.17 -0.58
CA TYR A 81 12.25 -11.37 -0.88
C TYR A 81 12.08 -10.62 -2.19
N PHE A 82 12.31 -9.31 -2.17
CA PHE A 82 12.30 -8.45 -3.34
C PHE A 82 13.51 -7.51 -3.30
N ALA A 83 14.50 -7.76 -4.17
CA ALA A 83 15.69 -6.92 -4.29
C ALA A 83 15.37 -5.49 -4.78
N ALA A 84 16.10 -4.50 -4.27
CA ALA A 84 16.07 -3.15 -4.84
C ALA A 84 16.41 -3.16 -6.34
N GLY A 85 15.77 -2.29 -7.10
CA GLY A 85 15.89 -2.19 -8.56
C GLY A 85 14.56 -2.43 -9.29
N THR A 86 14.63 -2.48 -10.62
CA THR A 86 13.46 -2.70 -11.47
C THR A 86 13.07 -4.18 -11.49
N GLN A 87 11.80 -4.47 -11.27
CA GLN A 87 11.24 -5.81 -11.30
C GLN A 87 9.87 -5.81 -11.98
N HIS A 88 9.56 -6.94 -12.64
CA HIS A 88 8.21 -7.26 -13.04
C HIS A 88 7.49 -7.94 -11.87
N MET A 89 6.28 -7.49 -11.55
CA MET A 89 5.44 -8.06 -10.50
C MET A 89 4.06 -8.43 -11.03
N GLU A 90 3.61 -9.62 -10.67
CA GLU A 90 2.22 -10.07 -10.88
C GLU A 90 1.33 -9.65 -9.69
N GLY A 91 0.02 -9.87 -9.81
CA GLY A 91 -0.94 -9.45 -8.78
C GLY A 91 -0.64 -10.01 -7.38
N GLY A 92 -0.19 -11.27 -7.29
CA GLY A 92 0.25 -11.89 -6.04
C GLY A 92 1.48 -11.22 -5.42
N ASP A 93 2.49 -10.93 -6.24
CA ASP A 93 3.73 -10.27 -5.82
C ASP A 93 3.44 -8.87 -5.28
N VAL A 94 2.62 -8.09 -6.01
CA VAL A 94 2.21 -6.75 -5.58
C VAL A 94 1.49 -6.81 -4.24
N LEU A 95 0.56 -7.75 -4.07
CA LEU A 95 -0.15 -7.90 -2.80
C LEU A 95 0.79 -8.26 -1.65
N ALA A 96 1.76 -9.14 -1.87
CA ALA A 96 2.76 -9.50 -0.87
C ALA A 96 3.63 -8.29 -0.50
N PHE A 97 4.14 -7.59 -1.50
CA PHE A 97 5.01 -6.42 -1.36
C PHE A 97 4.36 -5.29 -0.54
N VAL A 98 3.10 -4.94 -0.83
CA VAL A 98 2.40 -3.85 -0.12
C VAL A 98 1.86 -4.23 1.25
N ARG A 99 1.74 -5.54 1.55
CA ARG A 99 1.24 -6.03 2.85
C ARG A 99 2.33 -6.36 3.84
N SER A 100 3.54 -6.67 3.37
CA SER A 100 4.68 -6.98 4.25
C SER A 100 4.93 -5.89 5.30
N ARG A 101 5.20 -6.34 6.53
CA ARG A 101 5.44 -5.48 7.69
C ARG A 101 6.79 -5.69 8.34
N HIS A 102 7.35 -6.90 8.27
CA HIS A 102 8.51 -7.29 9.08
C HIS A 102 9.83 -7.25 8.31
N GLY A 103 9.81 -7.00 7.00
CA GLY A 103 11.02 -7.03 6.18
C GLY A 103 11.72 -5.71 5.87
N SER A 104 11.34 -4.61 6.53
CA SER A 104 11.93 -3.28 6.27
C SER A 104 12.01 -2.43 7.54
N GLY A 105 13.14 -1.75 7.76
CA GLY A 105 13.53 -1.19 9.06
C GLY A 105 12.65 -0.08 9.64
N ALA A 106 11.79 0.59 8.85
CA ALA A 106 10.93 1.69 9.32
C ALA A 106 9.44 1.32 9.46
N GLY A 107 9.11 0.02 9.52
CA GLY A 107 7.76 -0.48 9.81
C GLY A 107 6.69 0.03 8.84
N ASP A 108 5.64 0.67 9.38
CA ASP A 108 4.48 1.14 8.60
C ASP A 108 4.83 2.26 7.59
N PHE A 109 5.90 3.03 7.82
CA PHE A 109 6.36 4.04 6.84
C PHE A 109 6.99 3.40 5.61
N SER A 110 7.80 2.34 5.79
CA SER A 110 8.31 1.56 4.66
C SER A 110 7.17 0.91 3.87
N ARG A 111 6.11 0.45 4.55
CA ARG A 111 4.90 -0.06 3.88
C ARG A 111 4.19 1.02 3.05
N SER A 112 4.01 2.22 3.60
CA SER A 112 3.44 3.37 2.88
C SER A 112 4.26 3.73 1.63
N LYS A 113 5.58 3.72 1.74
CA LYS A 113 6.50 3.94 0.61
C LYS A 113 6.30 2.90 -0.50
N ARG A 114 6.23 1.60 -0.16
CA ARG A 114 5.95 0.52 -1.13
C ARG A 114 4.59 0.66 -1.81
N GLN A 115 3.56 1.04 -1.06
CA GLN A 115 2.23 1.31 -1.63
C GLN A 115 2.28 2.45 -2.65
N HIS A 116 3.07 3.48 -2.38
CA HIS A 116 3.30 4.57 -3.32
C HIS A 116 4.08 4.13 -4.57
N GLU A 117 5.12 3.31 -4.43
CA GLU A 117 5.87 2.74 -5.57
C GLU A 117 4.95 1.91 -6.48
N VAL A 118 4.07 1.09 -5.90
CA VAL A 118 3.06 0.33 -6.67
C VAL A 118 2.08 1.25 -7.38
N LEU A 119 1.58 2.30 -6.71
CA LEU A 119 0.69 3.27 -7.34
C LEU A 119 1.35 3.95 -8.54
N GLN A 120 2.62 4.34 -8.42
CA GLN A 120 3.38 4.91 -9.53
C GLN A 120 3.54 3.92 -10.69
N ALA A 121 3.91 2.67 -10.40
CA ALA A 121 4.04 1.63 -11.42
C ALA A 121 2.72 1.33 -12.16
N VAL A 122 1.60 1.32 -11.43
CA VAL A 122 0.26 1.19 -12.04
C VAL A 122 -0.03 2.36 -12.97
N VAL A 123 0.18 3.60 -12.52
CA VAL A 123 -0.02 4.80 -13.36
C VAL A 123 0.86 4.75 -14.62
N GLU A 124 2.13 4.36 -14.48
CA GLU A 124 3.04 4.22 -15.62
C GLU A 124 2.60 3.13 -16.60
N LYS A 125 2.10 1.99 -16.10
CA LYS A 125 1.55 0.92 -16.94
C LYS A 125 0.33 1.40 -17.73
N LEU A 126 -0.59 2.10 -17.08
CA LEU A 126 -1.79 2.67 -17.72
C LEU A 126 -1.44 3.63 -18.85
N LEU A 127 -0.44 4.50 -18.64
CA LEU A 127 0.04 5.43 -19.65
C LEU A 127 0.70 4.71 -20.84
N LYS A 128 1.50 3.66 -20.57
CA LYS A 128 2.20 2.88 -21.61
C LYS A 128 1.26 2.06 -22.48
N LEU A 129 0.21 1.47 -21.90
CA LEU A 129 -0.75 0.66 -22.64
C LEU A 129 -1.62 1.48 -23.61
N ASN A 130 -1.48 2.81 -23.62
CA ASN A 130 -2.43 3.71 -24.27
C ASN A 130 -3.86 3.36 -23.86
N ALA A 131 -4.06 2.94 -22.59
CA ALA A 131 -5.36 2.57 -22.04
C ALA A 131 -6.37 3.71 -22.17
N PHE A 132 -5.87 4.93 -22.35
CA PHE A 132 -6.65 6.14 -22.61
C PHE A 132 -7.18 6.29 -24.04
N SER A 133 -6.75 5.45 -25.00
CA SER A 133 -7.31 5.43 -26.36
C SER A 133 -8.72 4.84 -26.42
N ASP A 134 -9.03 3.89 -25.55
CA ASP A 134 -10.38 3.49 -25.16
C ASP A 134 -10.54 3.62 -23.64
N ALA A 135 -10.37 4.86 -23.15
CA ALA A 135 -10.42 5.17 -21.73
C ALA A 135 -11.74 4.72 -21.09
N THR A 136 -12.86 4.84 -21.83
CA THR A 136 -14.19 4.50 -21.34
C THR A 136 -14.37 2.98 -21.22
N GLY A 137 -13.95 2.20 -22.21
CA GLY A 137 -14.02 0.75 -22.16
C GLY A 137 -13.14 0.19 -21.04
N PHE A 138 -11.89 0.66 -20.97
CA PHE A 138 -10.95 0.27 -19.92
C PHE A 138 -11.43 0.66 -18.52
N PHE A 139 -11.93 1.89 -18.34
CA PHE A 139 -12.48 2.32 -17.06
C PHE A 139 -13.71 1.52 -16.65
N THR A 140 -14.59 1.20 -17.59
CA THR A 140 -15.77 0.36 -17.32
C THR A 140 -15.34 -1.02 -16.81
N ALA A 141 -14.33 -1.64 -17.42
CA ALA A 141 -13.76 -2.91 -16.93
C ALA A 141 -13.21 -2.76 -15.51
N LEU A 142 -12.44 -1.70 -15.23
CA LEU A 142 -11.88 -1.44 -13.90
C LEU A 142 -12.96 -1.22 -12.83
N THR A 143 -14.05 -0.52 -13.13
CA THR A 143 -15.11 -0.22 -12.14
C THR A 143 -15.82 -1.46 -11.58
N HIS A 144 -15.69 -2.63 -12.21
CA HIS A 144 -16.13 -3.90 -11.61
C HIS A 144 -15.26 -4.36 -10.43
N THR A 145 -14.06 -3.79 -10.31
CA THR A 145 -13.00 -4.23 -9.40
C THR A 145 -12.59 -3.15 -8.39
N ILE A 146 -12.96 -1.89 -8.67
CA ILE A 146 -12.73 -0.73 -7.80
C ILE A 146 -14.05 -0.10 -7.35
N THR A 147 -14.01 0.67 -6.27
CA THR A 147 -15.11 1.56 -5.84
C THR A 147 -14.72 3.00 -6.12
N THR A 148 -15.55 3.77 -6.81
CA THR A 148 -15.23 5.17 -7.18
C THR A 148 -16.50 5.99 -7.42
N ASP A 149 -16.40 7.31 -7.26
CA ASP A 149 -17.39 8.31 -7.69
C ASP A 149 -17.07 8.94 -9.05
N ILE A 150 -15.96 8.56 -9.68
CA ILE A 150 -15.60 9.00 -11.03
C ILE A 150 -16.59 8.38 -12.02
N SER A 151 -17.31 9.20 -12.77
CA SER A 151 -18.22 8.72 -13.82
C SER A 151 -17.48 8.49 -15.15
N ALA A 152 -18.07 7.67 -16.03
CA ALA A 152 -17.55 7.47 -17.38
C ALA A 152 -17.42 8.79 -18.17
N ASP A 153 -18.34 9.74 -17.94
CA ASP A 153 -18.30 11.07 -18.57
C ASP A 153 -17.09 11.89 -18.08
N VAL A 154 -16.80 11.84 -16.78
CA VAL A 154 -15.60 12.49 -16.21
C VAL A 154 -14.34 11.89 -16.81
N VAL A 155 -14.27 10.56 -16.93
CA VAL A 155 -13.12 9.89 -17.59
C VAL A 155 -12.97 10.33 -19.04
N ALA A 156 -14.05 10.39 -19.80
CA ALA A 156 -14.02 10.83 -21.19
C ALA A 156 -13.51 12.28 -21.33
N GLN A 157 -13.84 13.15 -20.37
CA GLN A 157 -13.37 14.53 -20.32
C GLN A 157 -11.89 14.64 -19.91
N LEU A 158 -11.43 13.82 -18.96
CA LEU A 158 -10.08 13.88 -18.41
C LEU A 158 -9.05 13.10 -19.22
N ALA A 159 -9.45 12.04 -19.95
CA ALA A 159 -8.55 11.15 -20.68
C ALA A 159 -7.61 11.89 -21.66
N PRO A 160 -8.08 12.86 -22.48
CA PRO A 160 -7.19 13.64 -23.34
C PRO A 160 -6.15 14.44 -22.55
N GLN A 161 -6.53 14.96 -21.37
CA GLN A 161 -5.66 15.76 -20.51
C GLN A 161 -4.63 14.91 -19.77
N THR A 162 -4.95 13.65 -19.47
CA THR A 162 -4.05 12.73 -18.74
C THR A 162 -2.82 12.38 -19.56
N LEU A 163 -2.96 12.28 -20.89
CA LEU A 163 -1.83 12.10 -21.80
C LEU A 163 -0.89 13.31 -21.75
N THR A 164 -1.41 14.53 -21.73
CA THR A 164 -0.60 15.75 -21.54
C THR A 164 -0.05 15.86 -20.11
N ALA A 165 -0.74 15.30 -19.11
CA ALA A 165 -0.30 15.33 -17.71
C ALA A 165 1.07 14.67 -17.51
N THR A 166 1.42 13.71 -18.38
CA THR A 166 2.74 13.04 -18.38
C THR A 166 3.92 13.99 -18.62
N GLN A 167 3.66 15.18 -19.19
CA GLN A 167 4.68 16.19 -19.49
C GLN A 167 5.02 17.06 -18.27
N PHE A 168 4.22 17.00 -17.20
CA PHE A 168 4.45 17.77 -15.98
C PHE A 168 5.23 16.93 -14.96
N PRO A 169 6.09 17.59 -14.15
CA PRO A 169 6.81 16.90 -13.08
C PRO A 169 5.82 16.38 -12.02
N ARG A 170 5.89 15.09 -11.74
CA ARG A 170 5.16 14.48 -10.62
C ARG A 170 5.89 14.79 -9.31
N LYS A 171 5.21 15.48 -8.38
CA LYS A 171 5.71 15.65 -7.01
C LYS A 171 5.12 14.56 -6.12
N THR A 172 5.97 13.99 -5.26
CA THR A 172 5.57 12.98 -4.28
C THR A 172 5.67 13.57 -2.88
N VAL A 173 4.60 13.40 -2.10
CA VAL A 173 4.54 13.89 -0.71
C VAL A 173 4.25 12.71 0.20
N ILE A 174 5.23 12.33 1.01
CA ILE A 174 5.09 11.28 2.02
C ILE A 174 5.17 11.95 3.39
N LEU A 175 4.11 11.83 4.19
CA LEU A 175 4.10 12.33 5.56
C LEU A 175 4.78 11.30 6.48
N SER A 176 5.75 11.75 7.27
CA SER A 176 6.56 10.89 8.14
C SER A 176 6.94 11.59 9.43
N THR A 177 7.52 10.82 10.35
CA THR A 177 8.09 11.35 11.60
C THR A 177 9.33 12.22 11.36
N GLU A 178 9.98 12.08 10.20
CA GLU A 178 11.11 12.90 9.81
C GLU A 178 10.66 14.32 9.45
N ASN A 179 9.49 14.49 8.84
CA ASN A 179 8.97 15.79 8.42
C ASN A 179 7.96 16.41 9.39
N VAL A 180 6.66 16.15 9.24
CA VAL A 180 5.56 16.90 9.89
C VAL A 180 4.83 16.11 10.96
N LEU A 181 5.13 14.81 11.13
CA LEU A 181 4.46 13.95 12.12
C LEU A 181 5.36 13.62 13.31
N THR A 182 4.74 13.18 14.41
CA THR A 182 5.38 12.61 15.59
C THR A 182 4.56 11.43 16.10
N THR A 183 5.20 10.52 16.83
CA THR A 183 4.55 9.34 17.40
C THR A 183 4.00 9.63 18.79
N SER A 184 2.83 9.09 19.11
CA SER A 184 2.24 9.15 20.45
C SER A 184 1.43 7.88 20.75
N LYS A 185 0.79 7.83 21.92
CA LYS A 185 -0.16 6.78 22.28
C LYS A 185 -1.52 7.41 22.62
N SER A 186 -2.60 6.75 22.19
CA SER A 186 -3.96 7.11 22.59
C SER A 186 -4.18 6.85 24.07
N ALA A 187 -5.31 7.33 24.61
CA ALA A 187 -5.74 7.03 25.98
C ALA A 187 -5.88 5.51 26.26
N THR A 188 -6.13 4.71 25.22
CA THR A 188 -6.21 3.24 25.29
C THR A 188 -4.88 2.55 24.96
N GLY A 189 -3.77 3.31 24.86
CA GLY A 189 -2.43 2.79 24.62
C GLY A 189 -2.10 2.46 23.16
N GLN A 190 -3.00 2.73 22.22
CA GLN A 190 -2.78 2.47 20.80
C GLN A 190 -1.76 3.44 20.21
N PHE A 191 -0.87 2.96 19.34
CA PHE A 191 0.06 3.82 18.62
C PHE A 191 -0.71 4.77 17.69
N ILE A 192 -0.39 6.07 17.75
CA ILE A 192 -1.00 7.11 16.91
C ILE A 192 0.08 8.05 16.37
N LEU A 193 -0.22 8.68 15.23
CA LEU A 193 0.57 9.77 14.67
C LEU A 193 -0.14 11.10 14.93
N LEU A 194 0.62 12.10 15.35
CA LEU A 194 0.14 13.47 15.59
C LEU A 194 0.99 14.45 14.77
N PRO A 195 0.47 15.64 14.45
CA PRO A 195 1.31 16.72 13.93
C PRO A 195 2.41 17.09 14.92
N LYS A 196 3.60 17.44 14.42
CA LYS A 196 4.68 17.97 15.27
C LYS A 196 4.31 19.26 15.98
N THR A 197 3.40 20.04 15.39
CA THR A 197 2.87 21.30 15.95
C THR A 197 1.91 21.09 17.12
N GLY A 198 1.39 19.87 17.30
CA GLY A 198 0.50 19.52 18.40
C GLY A 198 -0.75 18.79 17.95
N ALA A 199 -1.41 18.10 18.88
CA ALA A 199 -2.65 17.39 18.59
C ALA A 199 -3.73 18.37 18.13
N GLY A 200 -4.28 18.16 16.92
CA GLY A 200 -5.30 19.02 16.33
C GLY A 200 -4.76 20.22 15.54
N ASP A 201 -3.48 20.55 15.66
CA ASP A 201 -2.85 21.60 14.85
C ASP A 201 -2.19 20.99 13.61
N TRP A 202 -2.92 21.01 12.49
CA TRP A 202 -2.48 20.46 11.22
C TRP A 202 -1.83 21.49 10.29
N GLN A 203 -1.62 22.75 10.71
CA GLN A 203 -1.19 23.81 9.80
C GLN A 203 0.14 23.47 9.12
N SER A 204 1.13 23.02 9.88
CA SER A 204 2.43 22.60 9.33
C SER A 204 2.32 21.45 8.31
N THR A 205 1.38 20.52 8.54
CA THR A 205 1.12 19.41 7.61
C THR A 205 0.43 19.91 6.34
N GLN A 206 -0.49 20.87 6.46
CA GLN A 206 -1.16 21.49 5.32
C GLN A 206 -0.17 22.31 4.48
N ASP A 207 0.66 23.13 5.12
CA ASP A 207 1.68 23.94 4.46
C ASP A 207 2.69 23.08 3.71
N PHE A 208 3.13 21.97 4.33
CA PHE A 208 4.04 21.02 3.71
C PHE A 208 3.45 20.38 2.44
N VAL A 209 2.16 20.03 2.47
CA VAL A 209 1.47 19.50 1.30
C VAL A 209 1.27 20.59 0.24
N ALA A 210 0.92 21.81 0.63
CA ALA A 210 0.70 22.92 -0.28
C ALA A 210 1.98 23.37 -1.02
N GLN A 211 3.14 23.34 -0.37
CA GLN A 211 4.45 23.62 -1.00
C GLN A 211 4.82 22.59 -2.08
N ALA A 212 4.24 21.41 -2.00
CA ALA A 212 4.42 20.34 -2.97
C ALA A 212 3.35 20.33 -4.07
N ASN A 213 2.38 21.24 -4.06
CA ASN A 213 1.57 21.56 -5.24
C ASN A 213 2.28 22.61 -6.11
#